data_AF-A0A7S0R9R4-F1
#
_entry.id   AF-A0A7S0R9R4-F1
#
_cell.length_a   1.000
_cell.length_b   1.000
_cell.length_c   1.000
_cell.angle_alpha   90.00
_cell.angle_beta   90.00
_cell.angle_gamma   90.00
#
_symmetry.space_group_name_H-M   'P 1'
#
loop_
_entity.id
_entity.type
_entity.pdbx_description
1 polymer ?
#
loop_
_entity_poly.entity_id
_entity_poly.type
_entity_poly.pdbx_seq_one_letter_code
_entity_poly.pdbx_strand_id
1 'polypeptide(L)'
;FGRVAALYPPRRNVTTDLFSVPRLRPGAISTLVRRDVVVLGPQELVVGGKLALICRYPVYIKDVDLDETFNTGHTGPTGCPSADCPLDLIYDNATRTKFWGFTASVFYAGPLTIGEDTRLKWLLDNSYSFRMYQHVVNDTTGVLEEQVVAESEPPPPMGKAVTVVMDVPGAIWYLAVYKNSGWIPSYRDPLIGMVCGVSFILAGLLLLLLISNKKANLLFQDQLAMNRALADINARLAETKEGLEREKMQRDALLARQYDLIACFARDKP
;
A
#
# COMPACT_ATOMS: atom_id res chain seq x y z
N PHE A 1 12.28 42.57 -27.80
CA PHE A 1 11.90 41.89 -26.54
C PHE A 1 12.11 40.39 -26.69
N GLY A 2 12.48 39.67 -25.62
CA GLY A 2 12.64 38.20 -25.66
C GLY A 2 14.05 37.69 -25.99
N ARG A 3 14.98 38.57 -26.34
CA ARG A 3 16.41 38.24 -26.46
C ARG A 3 17.08 38.22 -25.08
N VAL A 4 17.96 37.24 -24.87
CA VAL A 4 18.83 37.23 -23.69
C VAL A 4 19.81 38.39 -23.79
N ALA A 5 19.67 39.38 -22.90
CA ALA A 5 20.52 40.58 -22.87
C ALA A 5 21.66 40.47 -21.85
N ALA A 6 21.42 39.76 -20.74
CA ALA A 6 22.40 39.54 -19.68
C ALA A 6 22.30 38.09 -19.19
N LEU A 7 23.46 37.52 -18.86
CA LEU A 7 23.59 36.18 -18.29
C LEU A 7 24.63 36.23 -17.17
N TYR A 8 24.35 35.56 -16.05
CA TYR A 8 25.29 35.41 -14.96
C TYR A 8 25.48 33.92 -14.62
N PRO A 9 26.73 33.42 -14.48
CA PRO A 9 27.99 34.11 -14.77
C PRO A 9 28.10 34.49 -16.26
N PRO A 10 28.83 35.57 -16.59
CA PRO A 10 28.89 36.08 -17.96
C PRO A 10 29.49 35.04 -18.90
N ARG A 11 28.75 34.69 -19.96
CA ARG A 11 29.25 33.89 -21.09
C ARG A 11 29.26 34.72 -22.35
N ARG A 12 30.26 34.52 -23.21
CA ARG A 12 30.30 35.16 -24.52
C ARG A 12 29.20 34.58 -25.41
N ASN A 13 28.50 35.46 -26.14
CA ASN A 13 27.58 35.15 -27.24
C ASN A 13 26.30 34.38 -26.87
N VAL A 14 25.45 34.93 -26.01
CA VAL A 14 24.06 34.44 -25.87
C VAL A 14 23.09 35.53 -26.33
N THR A 15 22.88 35.61 -27.64
CA THR A 15 21.85 36.48 -28.25
C THR A 15 20.67 35.65 -28.75
N THR A 16 20.30 34.62 -27.99
CA THR A 16 19.18 33.74 -28.34
C THR A 16 17.86 34.48 -28.08
N ASP A 17 16.97 34.48 -29.06
CA ASP A 17 15.60 34.96 -28.92
C ASP A 17 14.71 33.79 -28.47
N LEU A 18 14.07 33.96 -27.32
CA LEU A 18 13.23 32.93 -26.71
C LEU A 18 11.99 32.61 -27.54
N PHE A 19 11.47 33.58 -28.30
CA PHE A 19 10.29 33.40 -29.13
C PHE A 19 10.64 32.79 -30.49
N SER A 20 11.87 32.98 -30.98
CA SER A 20 12.29 32.37 -32.25
C SER A 20 12.55 30.87 -32.12
N VAL A 21 12.93 30.38 -30.93
CA VAL A 21 13.25 28.96 -30.69
C VAL A 21 11.99 28.17 -30.34
N PRO A 22 11.55 27.20 -31.17
CA PRO A 22 10.30 26.47 -30.94
C PRO A 22 10.22 25.76 -29.59
N ARG A 23 11.35 25.26 -29.07
CA ARG A 23 11.39 24.59 -27.75
C ARG A 23 11.18 25.53 -26.57
N LEU A 24 11.57 26.81 -26.70
CA LEU A 24 11.50 27.81 -25.63
C LEU A 24 10.24 28.67 -25.72
N ARG A 25 9.64 28.77 -26.90
CA ARG A 25 8.48 29.62 -27.19
C ARG A 25 7.23 29.27 -26.36
N PRO A 26 6.75 28.01 -26.27
CA PRO A 26 5.56 27.68 -25.47
C PRO A 26 5.72 28.08 -24.01
N GLY A 27 6.94 27.91 -23.49
CA GLY A 27 7.28 28.33 -22.14
C GLY A 27 7.31 29.84 -21.95
N ALA A 28 7.72 30.61 -22.96
CA ALA A 28 7.70 32.07 -22.91
C ALA A 28 6.27 32.60 -22.98
N ILE A 29 5.43 32.02 -23.85
CA ILE A 29 4.02 32.40 -23.98
C ILE A 29 3.25 32.06 -22.70
N SER A 30 3.41 30.85 -22.15
CA SER A 30 2.74 30.47 -20.89
C SER A 30 3.12 31.39 -19.72
N THR A 31 4.36 31.88 -19.68
CA THR A 31 4.79 32.87 -18.68
C THR A 31 4.04 34.20 -18.84
N LEU A 32 3.86 34.67 -20.09
CA LEU A 32 3.10 35.90 -20.37
C LEU A 32 1.61 35.75 -20.05
N VAL A 33 1.00 34.62 -20.43
CA VAL A 33 -0.41 34.31 -20.16
C VAL A 33 -0.69 34.29 -18.66
N ARG A 34 0.18 33.64 -17.89
CA ARG A 34 0.01 33.53 -16.43
C ARG A 34 0.37 34.81 -15.68
N ARG A 35 1.20 35.68 -16.25
CA ARG A 35 1.77 36.88 -15.59
C ARG A 35 2.47 36.55 -14.25
N ASP A 36 2.96 35.32 -14.11
CA ASP A 36 3.56 34.80 -12.88
C ASP A 36 4.75 33.87 -13.21
N VAL A 37 5.46 33.39 -12.18
CA VAL A 37 6.58 32.47 -12.32
C VAL A 37 6.13 31.18 -12.97
N VAL A 38 6.84 30.77 -14.03
CA VAL A 38 6.66 29.47 -14.69
C VAL A 38 7.98 28.72 -14.68
N VAL A 39 7.93 27.48 -14.22
CA VAL A 39 9.02 26.51 -14.30
C VAL A 39 8.74 25.58 -15.45
N LEU A 40 9.68 25.55 -16.37
CA LEU A 40 9.66 24.64 -17.50
C LEU A 40 10.46 23.41 -17.13
N GLY A 41 9.89 22.23 -17.44
CA GLY A 41 10.52 20.92 -17.26
C GLY A 41 11.90 20.83 -17.92
N PRO A 42 12.62 19.71 -17.72
CA PRO A 42 14.01 19.63 -18.10
C PRO A 42 14.14 19.74 -19.61
N GLN A 43 14.74 20.85 -20.04
CA GLN A 43 15.03 21.13 -21.42
C GLN A 43 16.53 21.12 -21.62
N GLU A 44 16.95 20.62 -22.77
CA GLU A 44 18.35 20.72 -23.17
C GLU A 44 18.69 22.19 -23.45
N LEU A 45 19.65 22.72 -22.70
CA LEU A 45 20.13 24.07 -22.91
C LEU A 45 20.83 24.18 -24.27
N VAL A 46 20.41 25.17 -25.05
CA VAL A 46 21.06 25.56 -26.31
C VAL A 46 22.57 25.80 -26.10
N VAL A 47 22.96 26.27 -24.92
CA VAL A 47 24.35 26.52 -24.54
C VAL A 47 24.82 25.45 -23.54
N GLY A 48 25.57 24.48 -24.05
CA GLY A 48 26.24 23.45 -23.25
C GLY A 48 25.55 22.08 -23.22
N GLY A 49 24.43 21.88 -23.93
CA GLY A 49 23.80 20.56 -24.13
C GLY A 49 23.32 19.87 -22.85
N LYS A 50 23.23 20.62 -21.75
CA LYS A 50 22.88 20.09 -20.43
C LYS A 50 21.38 20.22 -20.22
N LEU A 51 20.77 19.19 -19.62
CA LEU A 51 19.39 19.26 -19.15
C LEU A 51 19.29 20.26 -17.99
N ALA A 52 18.35 21.18 -18.09
CA ALA A 52 18.11 22.19 -17.07
C ALA A 52 16.63 22.52 -16.94
N LEU A 53 16.25 22.91 -15.73
CA LEU A 53 14.97 23.53 -15.43
C LEU A 53 15.11 25.04 -15.61
N ILE A 54 14.13 25.66 -16.27
CA ILE A 54 14.14 27.10 -16.52
C ILE A 54 12.96 27.69 -15.76
N CYS A 55 13.24 28.46 -14.73
CA CYS A 55 12.25 29.26 -14.02
C CYS A 55 12.24 30.67 -14.61
N ARG A 56 11.09 31.14 -15.07
CA ARG A 56 10.95 32.42 -15.75
C ARG A 56 9.90 33.27 -15.06
N TYR A 57 10.20 34.55 -14.87
CA TYR A 57 9.28 35.54 -14.36
C TYR A 57 9.16 36.69 -15.37
N PRO A 58 7.93 37.13 -15.70
CA PRO A 58 7.71 38.24 -16.62
C PRO A 58 7.86 39.58 -15.90
N VAL A 59 8.59 40.50 -16.52
CA VAL A 59 8.80 41.87 -16.02
C VAL A 59 7.91 42.82 -16.79
N TYR A 60 7.09 43.57 -16.07
CA TYR A 60 6.23 44.62 -16.61
C TYR A 60 6.64 45.98 -16.04
N ILE A 61 6.62 47.01 -16.89
CA ILE A 61 6.87 48.39 -16.50
C ILE A 61 5.54 49.14 -16.54
N LYS A 62 5.27 49.93 -15.51
CA LYS A 62 4.03 50.73 -15.39
C LYS A 62 4.20 52.12 -15.98
N ASP A 63 3.07 52.76 -16.27
CA ASP A 63 2.97 54.12 -16.78
C ASP A 63 3.68 54.33 -18.13
N VAL A 64 3.58 53.32 -19.00
CA VAL A 64 4.24 53.31 -20.31
C VAL A 64 3.22 53.44 -21.44
N ASP A 65 3.58 54.15 -22.50
CA ASP A 65 2.78 54.25 -23.71
C ASP A 65 2.92 53.01 -24.60
N LEU A 66 1.90 52.73 -25.41
CA LEU A 66 1.85 51.52 -26.24
C LEU A 66 3.01 51.44 -27.25
N ASP A 67 3.48 52.58 -27.74
CA ASP A 67 4.55 52.73 -28.74
C ASP A 67 5.96 52.75 -28.14
N GLU A 68 6.11 52.74 -26.81
CA GLU A 68 7.40 52.69 -26.15
C GLU A 68 8.22 51.47 -26.60
N THR A 69 9.50 51.66 -26.92
CA THR A 69 10.35 50.59 -27.46
C THR A 69 11.46 50.15 -26.52
N PHE A 70 11.65 50.85 -25.39
CA PHE A 70 12.73 50.68 -24.43
C PHE A 70 14.11 50.62 -25.10
N ASN A 71 14.33 51.48 -26.10
CA ASN A 71 15.54 51.53 -26.94
C ASN A 71 15.84 50.23 -27.72
N THR A 72 14.85 49.36 -27.90
CA THR A 72 15.00 48.12 -28.69
C THR A 72 14.59 48.27 -30.15
N GLY A 73 13.94 49.39 -30.52
CA GLY A 73 13.42 49.62 -31.88
C GLY A 73 12.19 48.78 -32.25
N HIS A 74 11.65 48.03 -31.29
CA HIS A 74 10.46 47.21 -31.46
C HIS A 74 9.43 47.58 -30.39
N THR A 75 8.13 47.39 -30.67
CA THR A 75 7.05 47.64 -29.70
C THR A 75 6.62 46.38 -28.95
N GLY A 76 7.14 45.20 -29.32
CA GLY A 76 6.84 43.91 -28.70
C GLY A 76 7.85 42.79 -29.04
N PRO A 77 7.61 41.55 -28.58
CA PRO A 77 8.43 40.36 -28.84
C PRO A 77 8.83 40.20 -30.31
N THR A 78 10.12 40.02 -30.57
CA THR A 78 10.62 39.68 -31.89
C THR A 78 10.44 38.18 -32.12
N GLY A 79 10.00 37.76 -33.31
CA GLY A 79 9.84 36.34 -33.63
C GLY A 79 8.64 35.62 -33.00
N CYS A 80 7.68 36.35 -32.43
CA CYS A 80 6.36 35.83 -32.08
C CYS A 80 5.33 36.31 -33.12
N PRO A 81 4.63 35.41 -33.85
CA PRO A 81 3.51 35.79 -34.69
C PRO A 81 2.43 36.52 -33.88
N SER A 82 1.72 37.47 -34.50
CA SER A 82 0.62 38.20 -33.83
C SER A 82 -0.52 37.30 -33.35
N ALA A 83 -0.66 36.10 -33.94
CA ALA A 83 -1.59 35.07 -33.50
C ALA A 83 -1.20 34.45 -32.14
N ASP A 84 0.10 34.28 -31.88
CA ASP A 84 0.63 33.62 -30.68
C ASP A 84 0.85 34.61 -29.52
N CYS A 85 1.06 35.90 -29.84
CA CYS A 85 1.26 36.97 -28.87
C CYS A 85 0.33 38.17 -29.18
N PRO A 86 -0.95 38.13 -28.77
CA PRO A 86 -1.85 39.24 -28.96
C PRO A 86 -1.42 40.46 -28.14
N LEU A 87 -1.79 41.65 -28.60
CA LEU A 87 -1.37 42.92 -27.99
C LEU A 87 -1.78 43.02 -26.52
N ASP A 88 -2.97 42.53 -26.17
CA ASP A 88 -3.52 42.52 -24.81
C ASP A 88 -2.69 41.69 -23.81
N LEU A 89 -1.88 40.76 -24.32
CA LEU A 89 -0.98 39.96 -23.50
C LEU A 89 0.29 40.73 -23.13
N ILE A 90 0.72 41.63 -24.01
CA ILE A 90 1.96 42.39 -23.91
C ILE A 90 1.71 43.75 -23.24
N TYR A 91 0.54 44.33 -23.46
CA TYR A 91 0.16 45.65 -22.96
C TYR A 91 -1.23 45.63 -22.34
N ASP A 92 -1.34 46.21 -21.15
CA ASP A 92 -2.62 46.46 -20.49
C ASP A 92 -2.91 47.97 -20.52
N ASN A 93 -3.94 48.34 -21.28
CA ASN A 93 -4.37 49.71 -21.49
C ASN A 93 -4.97 50.34 -20.21
N ALA A 94 -5.59 49.56 -19.34
CA ALA A 94 -6.23 50.09 -18.13
C ALA A 94 -5.18 50.52 -17.10
N THR A 95 -4.09 49.77 -16.99
CA THR A 95 -3.02 50.00 -16.01
C THR A 95 -1.78 50.67 -16.60
N ARG A 96 -1.78 50.95 -17.91
CA ARG A 96 -0.62 51.41 -18.69
C ARG A 96 0.62 50.56 -18.44
N THR A 97 0.45 49.24 -18.31
CA THR A 97 1.55 48.32 -18.03
C THR A 97 1.99 47.59 -19.29
N LYS A 98 3.30 47.61 -19.56
CA LYS A 98 3.90 47.00 -20.73
C LYS A 98 4.94 45.96 -20.36
N PHE A 99 4.89 44.81 -21.02
CA PHE A 99 5.91 43.78 -20.90
C PHE A 99 7.27 44.30 -21.38
N TRP A 100 8.29 44.21 -20.53
CA TRP A 100 9.66 44.63 -20.84
C TRP A 100 10.57 43.46 -21.18
N GLY A 101 10.44 42.34 -20.47
CA GLY A 101 11.31 41.19 -20.66
C GLY A 101 11.11 40.11 -19.60
N PHE A 102 12.01 39.14 -19.60
CA PHE A 102 11.98 38.07 -18.62
C PHE A 102 13.21 38.10 -17.74
N THR A 103 13.02 37.81 -16.46
CA THR A 103 14.10 37.32 -15.60
C THR A 103 14.01 35.81 -15.53
N ALA A 104 15.08 35.10 -15.88
CA ALA A 104 15.11 33.65 -15.85
C ALA A 104 16.25 33.14 -14.97
N SER A 105 15.95 32.12 -14.16
CA SER A 105 16.93 31.33 -13.43
C SER A 105 17.00 29.94 -14.05
N VAL A 106 18.21 29.45 -14.27
CA VAL A 106 18.46 28.15 -14.89
C VAL A 106 19.07 27.23 -13.84
N PHE A 107 18.37 26.14 -13.53
CA PHE A 107 18.83 25.14 -12.58
C PHE A 107 19.31 23.91 -13.35
N TYR A 108 20.53 23.46 -13.07
CA TYR A 108 21.04 22.26 -13.69
C TYR A 108 20.25 21.04 -13.21
N ALA A 109 19.58 20.36 -14.14
CA ALA A 109 18.68 19.25 -13.84
C ALA A 109 19.38 17.88 -13.91
N GLY A 110 20.66 17.83 -14.29
CA GLY A 110 21.43 16.58 -14.40
C GLY A 110 21.32 15.68 -13.16
N PRO A 111 21.62 16.18 -11.95
CA PRO A 111 21.53 15.36 -10.73
C PRO A 111 20.10 14.93 -10.41
N LEU A 112 19.10 15.72 -10.82
CA LEU A 112 17.69 15.35 -10.69
C LEU A 112 17.34 14.20 -11.65
N THR A 113 17.78 14.29 -12.91
CA THR A 113 17.51 13.29 -13.95
C THR A 113 18.18 11.95 -13.66
N ILE A 114 19.38 11.97 -13.07
CA ILE A 114 20.18 10.78 -12.74
C ILE A 114 19.83 10.22 -11.35
N GLY A 115 19.11 10.99 -10.52
CA GLY A 115 18.76 10.60 -9.15
C GLY A 115 19.88 10.77 -8.13
N GLU A 116 20.94 11.52 -8.46
CA GLU A 116 22.02 11.90 -7.54
C GLU A 116 21.63 13.03 -6.57
N ASP A 117 20.48 13.67 -6.76
CA ASP A 117 19.94 14.62 -5.78
C ASP A 117 19.79 13.92 -4.42
N THR A 118 20.28 14.53 -3.35
CA THR A 118 20.19 14.00 -1.97
C THR A 118 18.81 13.44 -1.59
N ARG A 119 17.72 14.04 -2.09
CA ARG A 119 16.35 13.61 -1.80
C ARG A 119 15.95 12.38 -2.60
N LEU A 120 16.32 12.32 -3.88
CA LEU A 120 16.05 11.18 -4.75
C LEU A 120 16.98 10.00 -4.44
N LYS A 121 18.23 10.30 -4.07
CA LYS A 121 19.19 9.33 -3.58
C LYS A 121 18.72 8.64 -2.31
N TRP A 122 18.08 9.37 -1.39
CA TRP A 122 17.47 8.75 -0.21
C TRP A 122 16.41 7.70 -0.58
N LEU A 123 15.60 7.95 -1.63
CA LEU A 123 14.63 6.97 -2.11
C LEU A 123 15.33 5.71 -2.63
N LEU A 124 16.37 5.89 -3.46
CA LEU A 124 17.16 4.78 -4.00
C LEU A 124 17.84 3.98 -2.89
N ASP A 125 18.48 4.66 -1.93
CA ASP A 125 19.19 4.05 -0.80
C ASP A 125 18.23 3.24 0.10
N ASN A 126 16.94 3.60 0.15
CA ASN A 126 15.90 2.88 0.88
C ASN A 126 15.12 1.86 0.01
N SER A 127 15.67 1.46 -1.14
CA SER A 127 15.06 0.49 -2.07
C SER A 127 13.71 0.93 -2.64
N TYR A 128 13.53 2.23 -2.86
CA TYR A 128 12.40 2.78 -3.62
C TYR A 128 12.84 3.12 -5.04
N SER A 129 12.04 2.70 -6.00
CA SER A 129 12.07 3.18 -7.38
C SER A 129 11.18 4.41 -7.50
N PHE A 130 11.57 5.38 -8.33
CA PHE A 130 10.83 6.61 -8.54
C PHE A 130 10.74 6.97 -10.03
N ARG A 131 9.67 7.67 -10.39
CA ARG A 131 9.50 8.31 -11.70
C ARG A 131 8.83 9.65 -11.48
N MET A 132 9.47 10.69 -11.97
CA MET A 132 8.95 12.05 -11.98
C MET A 132 8.55 12.41 -13.40
N TYR A 133 7.32 12.86 -13.60
CA TYR A 133 6.81 13.21 -14.91
C TYR A 133 5.84 14.39 -14.84
N GLN A 134 5.60 15.02 -15.98
CA GLN A 134 4.58 16.06 -16.15
C GLN A 134 3.70 15.72 -17.34
N HIS A 135 2.45 16.17 -17.33
CA HIS A 135 1.59 16.05 -18.51
C HIS A 135 1.78 17.28 -19.40
N VAL A 136 2.21 17.06 -20.64
CA VAL A 136 2.36 18.10 -21.66
C VAL A 136 1.41 17.78 -22.79
N VAL A 137 0.66 18.78 -23.26
CA VAL A 137 -0.18 18.64 -24.45
C VAL A 137 0.75 18.60 -25.66
N ASN A 138 0.71 17.53 -26.43
CA ASN A 138 1.45 17.46 -27.68
C ASN A 138 0.74 18.32 -28.74
N ASP A 139 1.42 19.35 -29.25
CA ASP A 139 0.87 20.33 -30.21
C ASP A 139 0.38 19.69 -31.52
N THR A 140 0.87 18.50 -31.87
CA THR A 140 0.47 17.81 -33.12
C THR A 140 -0.73 16.89 -32.98
N THR A 141 -0.96 16.30 -31.81
CA THR A 141 -2.05 15.34 -31.57
C THR A 141 -3.13 15.87 -30.66
N GLY A 142 -2.86 16.96 -29.91
CA GLY A 142 -3.74 17.49 -28.87
C GLY A 142 -3.91 16.55 -27.68
N VAL A 143 -3.13 15.46 -27.62
CA VAL A 143 -3.19 14.46 -26.55
C VAL A 143 -2.24 14.86 -25.42
N LEU A 144 -2.66 14.63 -24.18
CA LEU A 144 -1.82 14.76 -23.00
C LEU A 144 -0.80 13.63 -23.00
N GLU A 145 0.47 13.96 -23.23
CA GLU A 145 1.59 13.03 -23.15
C GLU A 145 2.33 13.18 -21.82
N GLU A 146 2.85 12.07 -21.30
CA GLU A 146 3.71 12.06 -20.12
C GLU A 146 5.15 12.38 -20.53
N GLN A 147 5.63 13.57 -20.17
CA GLN A 147 7.04 13.90 -20.30
C GLN A 147 7.77 13.51 -19.01
N VAL A 148 8.67 12.54 -19.11
CA VAL A 148 9.51 12.10 -18.00
C VAL A 148 10.56 13.17 -17.68
N VAL A 149 10.59 13.58 -16.42
CA VAL A 149 11.53 14.56 -15.86
C VAL A 149 12.73 13.86 -15.24
N ALA A 150 12.50 12.77 -14.51
CA ALA A 150 13.53 11.95 -13.88
C ALA A 150 13.00 10.54 -13.64
N GLU A 151 13.88 9.54 -13.67
CA GLU A 151 13.48 8.14 -13.52
C GLU A 151 14.60 7.33 -12.88
N SER A 152 14.22 6.42 -11.97
CA SER A 152 15.14 5.43 -11.40
C SER A 152 15.31 4.23 -12.33
N GLU A 153 16.45 3.55 -12.19
CA GLU A 153 16.68 2.25 -12.80
C GLU A 153 16.72 1.17 -11.70
N PRO A 154 15.79 0.19 -11.68
CA PRO A 154 14.67 -0.01 -12.60
C PRO A 154 13.51 0.99 -12.39
N PRO A 155 12.65 1.18 -13.41
CA PRO A 155 11.51 2.08 -13.31
C PRO A 155 10.38 1.48 -12.44
N PRO A 156 9.57 2.33 -11.78
CA PRO A 156 8.45 1.84 -10.99
C PRO A 156 7.39 1.16 -11.89
N PRO A 157 6.85 0.00 -11.49
CA PRO A 157 5.83 -0.70 -12.25
C PRO A 157 4.54 0.12 -12.35
N MET A 158 4.04 0.29 -13.58
CA MET A 158 2.82 1.04 -13.87
C MET A 158 1.63 0.49 -13.08
N GLY A 159 0.84 1.40 -12.49
CA GLY A 159 -0.38 1.07 -11.73
C GLY A 159 -0.16 0.60 -10.28
N LYS A 160 1.07 0.32 -9.85
CA LYS A 160 1.39 -0.06 -8.45
C LYS A 160 2.15 1.03 -7.67
N ALA A 161 2.57 2.07 -8.36
CA ALA A 161 3.27 3.20 -7.77
C ALA A 161 2.28 4.15 -7.10
N VAL A 162 2.68 4.69 -5.95
CA VAL A 162 1.96 5.77 -5.27
C VAL A 162 2.39 7.06 -5.95
N THR A 163 1.42 7.81 -6.49
CA THR A 163 1.69 9.07 -7.18
C THR A 163 1.35 10.24 -6.27
N VAL A 164 2.29 11.16 -6.11
CA VAL A 164 2.15 12.40 -5.36
C VAL A 164 2.21 13.57 -6.32
N VAL A 165 1.28 14.51 -6.16
CA VAL A 165 1.25 15.75 -6.94
C VAL A 165 2.21 16.76 -6.31
N MET A 166 3.10 17.29 -7.13
CA MET A 166 4.02 18.37 -6.77
C MET A 166 3.60 19.61 -7.53
N ASP A 167 3.17 20.62 -6.77
CA ASP A 167 2.84 21.92 -7.33
C ASP A 167 4.13 22.69 -7.60
N VAL A 168 4.41 22.91 -8.88
CA VAL A 168 5.55 23.70 -9.33
C VAL A 168 4.97 24.95 -10.01
N PRO A 169 5.51 26.15 -9.78
CA PRO A 169 4.98 27.35 -10.40
C PRO A 169 4.86 27.18 -11.91
N GLY A 170 3.65 27.30 -12.47
CA GLY A 170 3.45 27.12 -13.91
C GLY A 170 3.16 25.69 -14.41
N ALA A 171 3.40 24.64 -13.62
CA ALA A 171 3.26 23.26 -14.06
C ALA A 171 2.91 22.29 -12.91
N ILE A 172 2.13 21.26 -13.19
CA ILE A 172 1.84 20.20 -12.22
C ILE A 172 2.76 19.02 -12.53
N TRP A 173 3.59 18.65 -11.56
CA TRP A 173 4.47 17.50 -11.66
C TRP A 173 3.94 16.35 -10.81
N TYR A 174 4.24 15.14 -11.23
CA TYR A 174 3.82 13.92 -10.56
C TYR A 174 5.06 13.11 -10.18
N LEU A 175 5.16 12.74 -8.91
CA LEU A 175 6.18 11.85 -8.40
C LEU A 175 5.54 10.50 -8.08
N ALA A 176 5.78 9.52 -8.95
CA ALA A 176 5.42 8.13 -8.72
C ALA A 176 6.55 7.43 -7.97
N VAL A 177 6.24 6.82 -6.82
CA VAL A 177 7.21 6.07 -6.00
C VAL A 177 6.71 4.63 -5.84
N TYR A 178 7.62 3.67 -5.89
CA TYR A 178 7.33 2.26 -5.65
C TYR A 178 8.42 1.64 -4.78
N LYS A 179 8.02 0.93 -3.72
CA LYS A 179 8.98 0.16 -2.93
C LYS A 179 9.30 -1.16 -3.64
N ASN A 180 10.57 -1.45 -3.88
CA ASN A 180 10.99 -2.65 -4.64
C ASN A 180 10.52 -3.96 -3.99
N SER A 181 10.41 -4.00 -2.66
CA SER A 181 9.86 -5.13 -1.91
C SER A 181 8.32 -5.25 -1.95
N GLY A 182 7.65 -4.37 -2.69
CA GLY A 182 6.21 -4.15 -2.59
C GLY A 182 5.82 -3.35 -1.33
N TRP A 183 4.58 -2.87 -1.32
CA TRP A 183 3.98 -2.16 -0.18
C TRP A 183 3.54 -3.11 0.94
N ILE A 184 3.32 -4.37 0.60
CA ILE A 184 2.85 -5.40 1.52
C ILE A 184 4.07 -6.16 2.04
N PRO A 185 4.24 -6.31 3.37
CA PRO A 185 5.35 -7.08 3.91
C PRO A 185 5.22 -8.55 3.51
N SER A 186 6.34 -9.16 3.11
CA SER A 186 6.40 -10.57 2.69
C SER A 186 6.00 -11.56 3.79
N TYR A 187 6.11 -11.16 5.07
CA TYR A 187 5.71 -12.01 6.20
C TYR A 187 4.20 -12.04 6.46
N ARG A 188 3.40 -11.18 5.81
CA ARG A 188 1.94 -11.11 6.07
C ARG A 188 1.25 -12.43 5.78
N ASP A 189 1.48 -12.99 4.59
CA ASP A 189 0.82 -14.21 4.14
C ASP A 189 1.22 -15.44 4.97
N PRO A 190 2.51 -15.71 5.26
CA PRO A 190 2.87 -16.82 6.13
C PRO A 190 2.37 -16.63 7.57
N LEU A 191 2.29 -15.40 8.08
CA LEU A 191 1.75 -15.12 9.42
C LEU A 191 0.25 -15.42 9.49
N ILE A 192 -0.52 -15.05 8.47
CA ILE A 192 -1.94 -15.43 8.35
C ILE A 192 -2.07 -16.95 8.29
N GLY A 193 -1.24 -17.63 7.48
CA GLY A 193 -1.19 -19.08 7.40
C GLY A 193 -0.93 -19.76 8.74
N MET A 194 0.02 -19.24 9.52
CA MET A 194 0.36 -19.74 10.85
C MET A 194 -0.82 -19.60 11.83
N VAL A 195 -1.47 -18.44 11.88
CA VAL A 195 -2.61 -18.19 12.78
C VAL A 195 -3.78 -19.11 12.42
N CYS A 196 -4.09 -19.25 11.13
CA CYS A 196 -5.12 -20.19 10.66
C CYS A 196 -4.77 -21.63 11.05
N GLY A 197 -3.52 -22.07 10.84
CA GLY A 197 -3.07 -23.41 11.18
C GLY A 197 -3.20 -23.73 12.67
N VAL A 198 -2.75 -22.81 13.55
CA VAL A 198 -2.89 -22.96 15.00
C VAL A 198 -4.37 -23.03 15.40
N SER A 199 -5.23 -22.21 14.80
CA SER A 199 -6.67 -22.25 15.06
C SER A 199 -7.29 -23.60 14.67
N PHE A 200 -6.88 -24.18 13.54
CA PHE A 200 -7.35 -25.51 13.12
C PHE A 200 -6.86 -26.62 14.06
N ILE A 201 -5.60 -26.55 14.51
CA ILE A 201 -5.04 -27.52 15.46
C ILE A 201 -5.78 -27.44 16.80
N LEU A 202 -6.02 -26.23 17.32
CA LEU A 202 -6.78 -26.03 18.56
C LEU A 202 -8.22 -26.52 18.44
N ALA A 203 -8.90 -26.19 17.34
CA ALA A 203 -10.25 -26.69 17.08
C ALA A 203 -10.29 -28.22 16.99
N GLY A 204 -9.30 -28.84 16.33
CA GLY A 204 -9.16 -30.29 16.24
C GLY A 204 -8.90 -30.94 17.60
N LEU A 205 -8.01 -30.37 18.42
CA LEU A 205 -7.75 -30.83 19.78
C LEU A 205 -8.99 -30.72 20.68
N LEU A 206 -9.73 -29.61 20.60
CA LEU A 206 -10.99 -29.44 21.32
C LEU A 206 -12.03 -30.47 20.88
N LEU A 207 -12.14 -30.74 19.58
CA LEU A 207 -13.06 -31.75 19.06
C LEU A 207 -12.66 -33.16 19.52
N LEU A 208 -11.37 -33.50 19.52
CA LEU A 208 -10.86 -34.75 20.07
C LEU A 208 -11.12 -34.89 21.57
N LEU A 209 -10.92 -33.81 22.34
CA LEU A 209 -11.25 -33.77 23.77
C LEU A 209 -12.74 -33.98 24.00
N LEU A 210 -13.61 -33.36 23.20
CA LEU A 210 -15.06 -33.56 23.29
C LEU A 210 -15.46 -35.01 22.97
N ILE A 211 -14.86 -35.63 21.94
CA ILE A 211 -15.10 -37.04 21.62
C ILE A 211 -14.61 -37.96 22.74
N SER A 212 -13.41 -37.70 23.27
CA SER A 212 -12.83 -38.50 24.35
C SER A 212 -13.69 -38.42 25.61
N ASN A 213 -14.11 -37.22 25.99
CA ASN A 213 -14.97 -37.00 27.15
C ASN A 213 -16.34 -37.65 26.97
N LYS A 214 -16.92 -37.59 25.76
CA LYS A 214 -18.18 -38.30 25.45
C LYS A 214 -18.02 -39.81 25.57
N LYS A 215 -16.92 -40.39 25.07
CA LYS A 215 -16.63 -41.82 25.21
C LYS A 215 -16.40 -42.22 26.68
N ALA A 216 -15.66 -41.41 27.44
CA ALA A 216 -15.43 -41.64 28.86
C ALA A 216 -16.75 -41.65 29.64
N ASN A 217 -17.65 -40.68 29.38
CA ASN A 217 -18.96 -40.63 30.01
C ASN A 217 -19.83 -41.85 29.69
N LEU A 218 -19.77 -42.37 28.45
CA LEU A 218 -20.48 -43.60 28.09
C LEU A 218 -19.94 -44.82 28.84
N LEU A 219 -18.62 -44.96 28.93
CA LEU A 219 -18.00 -46.05 29.69
C LEU A 219 -18.34 -45.99 31.18
N PHE A 220 -18.37 -44.78 31.77
CA PHE A 220 -18.80 -44.62 33.16
C PHE A 220 -20.26 -45.03 33.37
N GLN A 221 -21.15 -44.73 32.42
CA GLN A 221 -22.54 -45.18 32.48
C GLN A 221 -22.66 -46.70 32.39
N ASP A 222 -21.91 -47.33 31.49
CA ASP A 222 -21.89 -48.80 31.36
C ASP A 222 -21.37 -49.48 32.63
N GLN A 223 -20.29 -48.97 33.24
CA GLN A 223 -19.78 -49.51 34.49
C GLN A 223 -20.76 -49.37 35.65
N LEU A 224 -21.48 -48.24 35.74
CA LEU A 224 -22.51 -48.06 36.75
C LEU A 224 -23.68 -49.04 36.56
N ALA A 225 -24.08 -49.29 35.33
CA ALA A 225 -25.11 -50.29 35.02
C ALA A 225 -24.66 -51.70 35.41
N MET A 226 -23.41 -52.08 35.11
CA MET A 226 -22.87 -53.38 35.51
C MET A 226 -22.73 -53.54 37.02
N ASN A 227 -22.25 -52.51 37.74
CA ASN A 227 -22.16 -52.56 39.20
C ASN A 227 -23.52 -52.73 39.87
N ARG A 228 -24.57 -52.11 39.33
CA ARG A 228 -25.95 -52.32 39.79
C ARG A 228 -26.43 -53.74 39.55
N ALA A 229 -26.14 -54.32 38.38
CA ALA A 229 -26.49 -55.71 38.08
C ALA A 229 -25.75 -56.70 39.00
N LEU A 230 -24.47 -56.45 39.29
CA LEU A 230 -23.70 -57.24 40.25
C LEU A 230 -24.27 -57.15 41.67
N ALA A 231 -24.72 -55.97 42.09
CA ALA A 231 -25.39 -55.79 43.37
C ALA A 231 -26.70 -56.60 43.46
N ASP A 232 -27.50 -56.63 42.40
CA ASP A 232 -28.74 -57.44 42.34
C ASP A 232 -28.45 -58.95 42.40
N ILE A 233 -27.43 -59.41 41.66
CA ILE A 233 -27.02 -60.83 41.68
C ILE A 233 -26.54 -61.23 43.08
N ASN A 234 -25.73 -60.39 43.74
CA ASN A 234 -25.28 -60.65 45.10
C ASN A 234 -26.46 -60.68 46.09
N ALA A 235 -27.47 -59.83 45.92
CA ALA A 235 -28.68 -59.85 46.73
C ALA A 235 -29.45 -61.18 46.56
N ARG A 236 -29.64 -61.65 45.32
CA ARG A 236 -30.29 -62.96 45.05
C ARG A 236 -29.48 -64.15 45.57
N LEU A 237 -28.16 -64.06 45.51
CA LEU A 237 -27.27 -65.08 46.09
C LEU A 237 -27.43 -65.13 47.62
N ALA A 238 -27.60 -63.98 48.28
CA ALA A 238 -27.87 -63.95 49.70
C ALA A 238 -29.22 -64.61 50.04
N GLU A 239 -30.29 -64.29 49.31
CA GLU A 239 -31.62 -64.90 49.51
C GLU A 239 -31.62 -66.42 49.29
N THR A 240 -30.97 -66.89 48.22
CA THR A 240 -30.87 -68.34 47.93
C THR A 240 -30.04 -69.07 48.97
N LYS A 241 -28.97 -68.46 49.49
CA LYS A 241 -28.19 -69.01 50.60
C LYS A 241 -29.04 -69.14 51.86
N GLU A 242 -29.82 -68.13 52.22
CA GLU A 242 -30.74 -68.22 53.37
C GLU A 242 -31.79 -69.33 53.19
N GLY A 243 -32.35 -69.46 51.98
CA GLY A 243 -33.30 -70.53 51.65
C GLY A 243 -32.67 -71.91 51.80
N LEU A 244 -31.45 -72.09 51.28
CA LEU A 244 -30.71 -73.34 51.38
C LEU A 244 -30.36 -73.69 52.83
N GLU A 245 -29.99 -72.71 53.65
CA GLU A 245 -29.74 -72.94 55.08
C GLU A 245 -31.01 -73.37 55.81
N ARG A 246 -32.18 -72.78 55.49
CA ARG A 246 -33.47 -73.23 56.05
C ARG A 246 -33.80 -74.66 55.63
N GLU A 247 -33.64 -75.01 54.34
CA GLU A 247 -33.86 -76.39 53.88
C GLU A 247 -32.91 -77.38 54.56
N LYS A 248 -31.65 -77.00 54.74
CA LYS A 248 -30.67 -77.83 55.44
C LYS A 248 -31.09 -78.08 56.89
N MET A 249 -31.48 -77.04 57.63
CA MET A 249 -31.99 -77.20 59.00
C MET A 249 -33.22 -78.10 59.07
N GLN A 250 -34.15 -77.99 58.10
CA GLN A 250 -35.33 -78.85 58.04
C GLN A 250 -34.97 -80.33 57.79
N ARG A 251 -34.05 -80.61 56.86
CA ARG A 251 -33.60 -81.98 56.59
C ARG A 251 -32.86 -82.58 57.78
N ASP A 252 -31.98 -81.82 58.42
CA ASP A 252 -31.23 -82.28 59.60
C ASP A 252 -32.20 -82.62 60.76
N ALA A 253 -33.27 -81.85 60.95
CA ALA A 253 -34.31 -82.14 61.93
C ALA A 253 -35.12 -83.41 61.60
N LEU A 254 -35.42 -83.66 60.32
CA LEU A 254 -36.09 -84.90 59.90
C LEU A 254 -35.19 -86.13 60.08
N LEU A 255 -33.90 -86.01 59.77
CA LEU A 255 -32.91 -87.07 59.99
C LEU A 255 -32.80 -87.41 61.48
N ALA A 256 -32.69 -86.40 62.36
CA ALA A 256 -32.65 -86.61 63.80
C ALA A 256 -33.89 -87.39 64.31
N ARG A 257 -35.09 -87.04 63.83
CA ARG A 257 -36.32 -87.79 64.16
C ARG A 257 -36.29 -89.23 63.65
N GLN A 258 -35.77 -89.48 62.46
CA GLN A 258 -35.63 -90.85 61.94
C GLN A 258 -34.65 -91.67 62.78
N TYR A 259 -33.52 -91.09 63.18
CA TYR A 259 -32.56 -91.76 64.06
C TYR A 259 -33.15 -92.10 65.44
N ASP A 260 -33.92 -91.18 66.04
CA ASP A 260 -34.62 -91.44 67.31
C ASP A 260 -35.67 -92.56 67.19
N LEU A 261 -36.42 -92.61 66.07
CA LEU A 261 -37.38 -93.68 65.80
C LEU A 261 -36.70 -95.05 65.68
N ILE A 262 -35.58 -95.14 64.95
CA ILE A 262 -34.80 -96.37 64.82
C ILE A 262 -34.27 -96.81 66.19
N ALA A 263 -33.80 -95.87 67.02
CA ALA A 263 -33.33 -96.17 68.37
C ALA A 263 -34.42 -96.73 69.29
N CYS A 264 -35.66 -96.23 69.19
CA CYS A 264 -36.80 -96.77 69.94
C CYS A 264 -37.19 -98.19 69.49
N PHE A 265 -37.19 -98.48 68.18
CA PHE A 265 -37.48 -99.84 67.69
C PHE A 265 -36.36 -100.85 67.98
N ALA A 266 -35.11 -100.41 68.11
CA ALA A 266 -34.01 -101.28 68.53
C ALA A 266 -34.08 -101.67 70.02
N ARG A 267 -34.88 -100.96 70.83
CA ARG A 267 -35.02 -101.19 72.29
C ARG A 267 -36.08 -102.24 72.66
N ASP A 268 -36.97 -102.60 71.73
CA ASP A 268 -38.02 -103.62 71.90
C ASP A 268 -37.67 -104.94 71.17
N LYS A 269 -36.57 -105.57 71.57
CA LYS A 269 -36.34 -106.99 71.32
C LYS A 269 -36.11 -107.71 72.66
N PRO A 270 -37.10 -108.43 73.21
CA PRO A 270 -36.88 -109.46 74.22
C PRO A 270 -36.15 -110.69 73.65
#